data_AF-A0A2G1QJT4-F1
#
_entry.id   AF-A0A2G1QJT4-F1
#
_cell.length_a   1.000
_cell.length_b   1.000
_cell.length_c   1.000
_cell.angle_alpha   90.00
_cell.angle_beta   90.00
_cell.angle_gamma   90.00
#
_symmetry.space_group_name_H-M   'P 1'
#
loop_
_entity.id
_entity.type
_entity.pdbx_description
1 polymer ?
#
loop_
_entity_poly.entity_id
_entity_poly.type
_entity_poly.pdbx_seq_one_letter_code
_entity_poly.pdbx_strand_id
1 'polypeptide(L)'
;MLDTLLNQLDHGDRMLIAAIEDDDVSEINEIDRRLGSTWQSILAYAPRDDHDKRRLFVYLIDYMLQATGSGEGHMRDIRDKLVALFDTNG
;
A
#
# COMPACT_ATOMS: atom_id res chain seq x y z
N MET A 1 8.90 3.77 11.18
CA MET A 1 7.49 4.22 11.22
C MET A 1 6.78 3.82 9.94
N LEU A 2 7.29 4.20 8.76
CA LEU A 2 6.74 3.71 7.49
C LEU A 2 6.69 2.17 7.44
N ASP A 3 7.77 1.47 7.81
CA ASP A 3 7.78 -0.01 7.90
C ASP A 3 6.64 -0.57 8.75
N THR A 4 6.37 0.07 9.89
CA THR A 4 5.30 -0.36 10.79
C THR A 4 3.95 -0.23 10.11
N LEU A 5 3.70 0.89 9.41
CA LEU A 5 2.46 1.12 8.69
C LEU A 5 2.29 0.15 7.51
N LEU A 6 3.33 -0.06 6.72
CA LEU A 6 3.30 -1.00 5.60
C LEU A 6 3.08 -2.45 6.08
N ASN A 7 3.77 -2.86 7.15
CA ASN A 7 3.55 -4.18 7.76
C ASN A 7 2.13 -4.33 8.34
N GLN A 8 1.54 -3.25 8.87
CA GLN A 8 0.16 -3.26 9.35
C GLN A 8 -0.85 -3.45 8.22
N LEU A 9 -0.63 -2.82 7.05
CA LEU A 9 -1.46 -3.07 5.86
C LEU A 9 -1.30 -4.50 5.37
N ASP A 10 -0.07 -4.97 5.13
CA ASP A 10 0.17 -6.34 4.64
C ASP A 10 -0.41 -7.41 5.59
N HIS A 11 -0.30 -7.19 6.90
CA HIS A 11 -0.87 -8.09 7.88
C HIS A 11 -2.40 -8.02 7.90
N GLY A 12 -2.96 -6.81 7.87
CA GLY A 12 -4.41 -6.60 7.86
C GLY A 12 -5.06 -7.18 6.61
N ASP A 13 -4.44 -7.05 5.43
CA ASP A 13 -4.95 -7.65 4.19
C ASP A 13 -5.02 -9.18 4.28
N ARG A 14 -3.99 -9.82 4.85
CA ARG A 14 -3.99 -11.28 5.07
C ARG A 14 -5.05 -11.71 6.07
N MET A 15 -5.23 -10.95 7.14
CA MET A 15 -6.29 -11.22 8.11
C MET A 15 -7.68 -11.02 7.50
N LEU A 16 -7.85 -10.00 6.66
CA LEU A 16 -9.12 -9.73 5.99
C LEU A 16 -9.48 -10.88 5.04
N ILE A 17 -8.52 -11.39 4.28
CA ILE A 17 -8.71 -12.57 3.43
C ILE A 17 -9.17 -13.77 4.28
N ALA A 18 -8.47 -14.05 5.39
CA ALA A 18 -8.83 -15.16 6.26
C ALA A 18 -10.25 -15.00 6.86
N ALA A 19 -10.61 -13.80 7.33
CA ALA A 19 -11.93 -13.52 7.87
C ALA A 19 -13.05 -13.64 6.82
N ILE A 20 -12.77 -13.29 5.55
CA ILE A 20 -13.67 -13.51 4.41
C ILE A 20 -13.83 -15.01 4.14
N GLU A 21 -12.74 -15.77 4.17
CA GLU A 21 -12.77 -17.22 3.97
C GLU A 21 -13.58 -17.93 5.08
N ASP A 22 -13.53 -17.40 6.30
CA ASP A 22 -14.25 -17.91 7.47
C ASP A 22 -15.68 -17.35 7.62
N ASP A 23 -16.12 -16.44 6.73
CA ASP A 23 -17.42 -15.73 6.76
C ASP A 23 -17.67 -14.98 8.11
N ASP A 24 -16.62 -14.56 8.81
CA ASP A 24 -16.72 -13.80 10.06
C ASP A 24 -16.91 -12.30 9.77
N VAL A 25 -18.17 -11.91 9.55
CA VAL A 25 -18.56 -10.53 9.27
C VAL A 25 -18.12 -9.55 10.37
N SER A 26 -18.04 -9.98 11.63
CA SER A 26 -17.62 -9.09 12.72
C SER A 26 -16.13 -8.80 12.61
N GLU A 27 -15.32 -9.83 12.35
CA GLU A 27 -13.88 -9.69 12.17
C GLU A 27 -13.54 -8.92 10.89
N ILE A 28 -14.24 -9.16 9.78
CA ILE A 28 -14.12 -8.38 8.53
C ILE A 28 -14.27 -6.88 8.80
N ASN A 29 -15.35 -6.48 9.48
CA ASN A 29 -15.63 -5.07 9.76
C ASN A 29 -14.59 -4.44 10.71
N GLU A 30 -14.09 -5.20 11.68
CA GLU A 30 -13.04 -4.70 12.58
C GLU A 30 -11.72 -4.49 11.84
N ILE A 31 -11.32 -5.45 11.00
CA ILE A 31 -10.09 -5.38 10.20
C ILE A 31 -10.19 -4.25 9.18
N ASP A 32 -11.30 -4.13 8.44
CA ASP A 32 -11.50 -3.06 7.47
C ASP A 32 -11.38 -1.67 8.10
N ARG A 33 -11.99 -1.47 9.27
CA ARG A 33 -11.85 -0.21 10.03
C ARG A 33 -10.40 0.06 10.45
N ARG A 34 -9.65 -0.97 10.85
CA ARG A 34 -8.23 -0.85 11.22
C ARG A 34 -7.36 -0.54 10.01
N LEU A 35 -7.61 -1.18 8.87
CA LEU A 35 -6.95 -0.90 7.60
C LEU A 35 -7.21 0.54 7.15
N GLY A 36 -8.47 1.00 7.24
CA GLY A 36 -8.84 2.39 6.96
C GLY A 36 -8.06 3.39 7.82
N SER A 37 -7.91 3.14 9.12
CA SER A 37 -7.10 3.98 10.01
C SER A 37 -5.60 3.96 9.66
N THR A 38 -5.09 2.81 9.23
CA THR A 38 -3.69 2.65 8.82
C THR A 38 -3.43 3.41 7.52
N TRP A 39 -4.36 3.35 6.56
CA TRP A 39 -4.33 4.15 5.34
C TRP A 39 -4.30 5.65 5.61
N GLN A 40 -5.14 6.16 6.52
CA GLN A 40 -5.08 7.57 6.92
C GLN A 40 -3.72 7.95 7.49
N SER A 41 -3.09 7.04 8.24
CA SER A 41 -1.76 7.24 8.80
C SER A 41 -0.66 7.27 7.73
N ILE A 42 -0.78 6.44 6.68
CA ILE A 42 0.13 6.45 5.52
C ILE A 42 -0.03 7.74 4.72
N LEU A 43 -1.25 8.19 4.47
CA LEU A 43 -1.48 9.43 3.73
C LEU A 43 -1.01 10.68 4.49
N ALA A 44 -1.03 10.64 5.82
CA ALA A 44 -0.48 11.68 6.69
C ALA A 44 1.02 11.52 6.98
N TYR A 45 1.64 10.42 6.57
CA TYR A 45 3.04 10.14 6.88
C TYR A 45 3.95 11.07 6.09
N ALA A 46 4.72 11.88 6.80
CA ALA A 46 5.78 12.71 6.25
C ALA A 46 7.10 11.93 6.23
N PRO A 47 7.63 11.57 5.04
CA PRO A 47 8.91 10.87 4.94
C PRO A 47 10.06 11.68 5.54
N ARG A 48 11.00 10.99 6.18
CA ARG A 48 12.12 11.62 6.89
C ARG A 48 13.39 11.74 6.05
N ASP A 49 13.54 10.86 5.08
CA ASP A 49 14.67 10.79 4.16
C ASP A 49 14.20 10.33 2.77
N ASP A 50 15.10 10.38 1.79
CA ASP A 50 14.76 10.03 0.40
C ASP A 50 14.49 8.55 0.23
N HIS A 51 15.02 7.71 1.11
CA HIS A 51 14.73 6.28 1.12
C HIS A 51 13.27 6.01 1.50
N ASP A 52 12.76 6.64 2.57
CA ASP A 52 11.36 6.56 2.97
C ASP A 52 10.43 7.19 1.92
N LYS A 53 10.83 8.32 1.31
CA LYS A 53 10.06 8.95 0.21
C LYS A 53 9.89 7.98 -0.96
N ARG A 54 11.00 7.39 -1.42
CA ARG A 54 11.02 6.45 -2.53
C ARG A 54 10.16 5.23 -2.24
N ARG A 55 10.29 4.65 -1.04
CA ARG A 55 9.51 3.48 -0.64
C ARG A 55 8.02 3.77 -0.59
N LEU A 56 7.62 4.91 -0.03
CA LEU A 56 6.22 5.31 -0.03
C LEU A 56 5.70 5.53 -1.45
N PHE A 57 6.46 6.22 -2.30
CA PHE A 57 6.09 6.47 -3.69
C PHE A 57 5.86 5.17 -4.47
N VAL A 58 6.81 4.24 -4.39
CA VAL A 58 6.71 2.91 -4.99
C VAL A 58 5.48 2.17 -4.49
N TYR A 59 5.28 2.13 -3.18
CA TYR A 59 4.15 1.44 -2.57
C TYR A 59 2.80 1.98 -3.06
N LEU A 60 2.63 3.30 -3.11
CA LEU A 60 1.38 3.92 -3.56
C LEU A 60 1.07 3.64 -5.03
N ILE A 61 2.09 3.63 -5.91
CA ILE A 61 1.88 3.26 -7.32
C ILE A 61 1.51 1.78 -7.43
N ASP A 62 2.27 0.91 -6.77
CA ASP A 62 2.02 -0.53 -6.83
C ASP A 62 0.60 -0.85 -6.32
N TYR A 63 0.15 -0.19 -5.26
CA TYR A 63 -1.22 -0.29 -4.76
C TYR A 63 -2.27 0.16 -5.78
N MET A 64 -2.09 1.31 -6.43
CA MET A 64 -3.02 1.80 -7.46
C MET A 64 -3.14 0.83 -8.64
N LEU A 65 -2.04 0.23 -9.07
CA LEU A 65 -2.05 -0.76 -10.16
C LEU A 65 -2.80 -2.02 -9.76
N GLN A 66 -2.59 -2.50 -8.53
CA GLN A 66 -3.30 -3.66 -8.00
C GLN A 66 -4.81 -3.38 -7.90
N ALA A 67 -5.21 -2.24 -7.32
CA ALA A 67 -6.61 -1.86 -7.14
C ALA A 67 -7.37 -1.69 -8.48
N THR A 68 -6.66 -1.32 -9.56
CA THR A 68 -7.24 -1.15 -10.90
C THR A 68 -7.13 -2.41 -11.77
N GLY A 69 -6.60 -3.52 -11.24
CA GLY A 69 -6.33 -4.75 -12.01
C GLY A 69 -5.33 -4.54 -13.15
N SER A 70 -4.57 -3.44 -13.12
CA SER A 70 -3.71 -2.96 -14.21
C SER A 70 -2.24 -3.30 -13.99
N GLY A 71 -1.94 -4.40 -13.30
CA GLY A 71 -0.57 -4.79 -12.92
C GLY A 71 0.31 -5.35 -14.06
N GLU A 72 -0.21 -5.46 -15.27
CA GLU A 72 0.47 -6.14 -16.40
C GLU A 72 0.71 -5.22 -17.61
N GLY A 73 1.72 -5.56 -18.42
CA GLY A 73 2.04 -4.86 -19.67
C GLY A 73 2.48 -3.40 -19.47
N HIS A 74 1.95 -2.50 -20.31
CA HIS A 74 2.38 -1.11 -20.39
C HIS A 74 2.26 -0.33 -19.07
N MET A 75 1.35 -0.70 -18.19
CA MET A 75 1.17 -0.03 -16.90
C MET A 75 2.33 -0.31 -15.94
N ARG A 76 2.94 -1.49 -16.04
CA ARG A 76 4.18 -1.82 -15.32
C ARG A 76 5.37 -1.04 -15.85
N ASP A 77 5.47 -0.90 -17.19
CA ASP A 77 6.50 -0.07 -17.82
C ASP A 77 6.38 1.40 -17.40
N ILE A 78 5.15 1.93 -17.34
CA ILE A 78 4.87 3.29 -16.85
C ILE A 78 5.31 3.43 -15.39
N ARG A 79 4.97 2.47 -14.53
CA ARG A 79 5.41 2.44 -13.13
C ARG A 79 6.93 2.48 -13.01
N ASP A 80 7.63 1.62 -13.74
CA ASP A 80 9.09 1.58 -13.69
C ASP A 80 9.72 2.88 -14.20
N LYS A 81 9.12 3.49 -15.23
CA LYS A 81 9.52 4.82 -15.70
C LYS A 81 9.30 5.91 -14.66
N LEU A 82 8.16 5.91 -13.97
CA LEU A 82 7.84 6.89 -12.93
C LEU A 82 8.78 6.77 -11.73
N VAL A 83 9.08 5.53 -11.30
CA VAL A 83 10.05 5.25 -10.23
C VAL A 83 11.45 5.73 -10.61
N ALA A 84 11.90 5.44 -11.84
CA ALA A 84 13.20 5.92 -12.32
C ALA A 84 13.28 7.46 -12.38
N LEU A 85 12.21 8.14 -12.82
CA LEU A 85 12.15 9.60 -12.86
C LEU A 85 12.15 10.23 -11.46
N PHE A 86 11.49 9.57 -10.49
CA PHE A 86 11.52 10.00 -9.09
C PHE A 86 12.94 9.95 -8.53
N ASP A 87 13.66 8.85 -8.78
CA ASP A 87 15.04 8.65 -8.31
C ASP A 87 16.04 9.66 -8.94
N THR A 88 15.76 10.18 -10.14
CA THR A 88 16.62 11.18 -10.79
C THR A 88 16.42 12.62 -10.33
N ASN A 89 15.32 12.92 -9.63
CA ASN A 89 14.95 14.28 -9.21
C ASN A 89 14.85 14.46 -7.68
N GLY A 90 15.19 13.41 -6.92
CA GLY A 90 15.20 13.39 -5.44
C GLY A 90 16.50 13.91 -4.85
#